data_AF-A0A2C9JMN9-F1
#
_entry.id   AF-A0A2C9JMN9-F1
#
_cell.length_a   1.000
_cell.length_b   1.000
_cell.length_c   1.000
_cell.angle_alpha   90.00
_cell.angle_beta   90.00
_cell.angle_gamma   90.00
#
_symmetry.space_group_name_H-M   'P 1'
#
loop_
_entity.id
_entity.type
_entity.pdbx_description
1 polymer ?
#
loop_
_entity_poly.entity_id
_entity_poly.type
_entity_poly.pdbx_seq_one_letter_code
_entity_poly.pdbx_strand_id
1 'polypeptide(L)'
;MSSKKISHDDDHLDFKKLEEEVQTAVVNDERYWRENDAKIRAVEQRVPTYDDFRELVLAAHLKPLEKEDKMNNIKNFTQIWNQPATLFPKSNIPDNIQNENEAKSDQVTVNSGQEFAQHWKRYCKTHKEKKAFLLSVGASKLQSIFKVEIAGGLLGEFIECLYTFEDHEAHLVANCLESLSKSQRFSLSKTFLNKCELELCTLLLDKLMEKQNKTDDIQCMDKLKMLRNIYC
;
A
#
# COMPACT_ATOMS: atom_id res chain seq x y z
N MET A 1 14.06 100.84 -16.40
CA MET A 1 13.27 99.60 -16.50
C MET A 1 14.25 98.44 -16.65
N SER A 2 14.37 97.57 -15.65
CA SER A 2 15.19 96.36 -15.76
C SER A 2 14.34 95.19 -15.29
N SER A 3 13.83 94.42 -16.25
CA SER A 3 12.96 93.26 -16.01
C SER A 3 13.80 92.13 -15.44
N LYS A 4 13.50 91.76 -14.19
CA LYS A 4 14.11 90.63 -13.50
C LYS A 4 13.59 89.34 -14.14
N LYS A 5 14.44 88.65 -14.92
CA LYS A 5 14.15 87.29 -15.39
C LYS A 5 14.12 86.38 -14.16
N ILE A 6 12.96 85.82 -13.85
CA ILE A 6 12.82 84.75 -12.87
C ILE A 6 13.17 83.46 -13.61
N SER A 7 14.40 82.99 -13.43
CA SER A 7 14.80 81.63 -13.82
C SER A 7 14.04 80.67 -12.90
N HIS A 8 13.37 79.68 -13.51
CA HIS A 8 12.72 78.55 -12.85
C HIS A 8 13.65 77.34 -12.91
N ASP A 9 14.93 77.50 -12.56
CA ASP A 9 15.92 76.42 -12.62
C ASP A 9 16.46 76.05 -11.23
N ASP A 10 15.56 75.90 -10.25
CA ASP A 10 15.85 75.19 -9.00
C ASP A 10 14.98 73.92 -8.93
N ASP A 11 15.06 73.09 -9.98
CA ASP A 11 14.63 71.69 -9.93
C ASP A 11 15.65 70.89 -9.12
N HIS A 12 15.62 71.03 -7.79
CA HIS A 12 16.37 70.16 -6.90
C HIS A 12 15.77 68.75 -6.96
N LEU A 13 16.30 67.91 -7.86
CA LEU A 13 15.91 66.51 -8.01
C LEU A 13 16.16 65.75 -6.69
N ASP A 14 15.10 65.30 -6.03
CA ASP A 14 15.20 64.49 -4.83
C ASP A 14 15.43 63.02 -5.22
N PHE A 15 16.70 62.62 -5.24
CA PHE A 15 17.12 61.27 -5.62
C PHE A 15 16.50 60.17 -4.74
N LYS A 16 16.19 60.46 -3.47
CA LYS A 16 15.58 59.47 -2.57
C LYS A 16 14.13 59.20 -2.96
N LYS A 17 13.37 60.26 -3.24
CA LYS A 17 11.98 60.15 -3.72
C LYS A 17 11.92 59.38 -5.05
N LEU A 18 12.86 59.67 -5.95
CA LEU A 18 12.95 58.96 -7.22
C LEU A 18 13.31 57.48 -7.05
N GLU A 19 14.23 57.15 -6.14
CA GLU A 19 14.59 55.77 -5.80
C GLU A 19 13.39 54.99 -5.24
N GLU A 20 12.62 55.59 -4.34
CA GLU A 20 11.40 54.98 -3.78
C GLU A 20 10.32 54.75 -4.85
N GLU A 21 10.15 55.70 -5.77
CA GLU A 21 9.19 55.59 -6.88
C GLU A 21 9.58 54.45 -7.83
N VAL A 22 10.86 54.38 -8.20
CA VAL A 22 11.39 53.31 -9.06
C VAL A 22 11.26 51.95 -8.38
N GLN A 23 11.61 51.85 -7.09
CA GLN A 23 11.48 50.60 -6.35
C GLN A 23 10.01 50.13 -6.27
N THR A 24 9.09 51.07 -6.06
CA THR A 24 7.64 50.79 -6.04
C THR A 24 7.16 50.32 -7.41
N ALA A 25 7.63 50.94 -8.50
CA ALA A 25 7.29 50.54 -9.86
C ALA A 25 7.77 49.11 -10.16
N VAL A 26 9.01 48.77 -9.80
CA VAL A 26 9.56 47.42 -9.99
C VAL A 26 8.73 46.36 -9.24
N VAL A 27 8.43 46.61 -7.96
CA VAL A 27 7.63 45.67 -7.15
C VAL A 27 6.22 45.48 -7.72
N ASN A 28 5.61 46.55 -8.24
CA ASN A 28 4.30 46.49 -8.88
C ASN A 28 4.33 45.69 -10.18
N ASP A 29 5.36 45.87 -11.01
CA ASP A 29 5.54 45.10 -12.24
C ASP A 29 5.75 43.61 -11.94
N GLU A 30 6.62 43.27 -10.99
CA GLU A 30 6.84 41.89 -10.56
C GLU A 30 5.54 41.24 -10.04
N ARG A 31 4.74 42.00 -9.30
CA ARG A 31 3.43 41.53 -8.83
C ARG A 31 2.47 41.29 -9.99
N TYR A 32 2.39 42.23 -10.94
CA TYR A 32 1.55 42.09 -12.12
C TYR A 32 1.89 40.83 -12.91
N TRP A 33 3.19 40.58 -13.15
CA TRP A 33 3.64 39.39 -13.87
C TRP A 33 3.28 38.08 -13.14
N ARG A 34 3.46 38.02 -11.82
CA ARG A 34 3.06 36.84 -11.02
C ARG A 34 1.56 36.58 -11.05
N GLU A 35 0.73 37.63 -10.92
CA GLU A 35 -0.72 37.49 -10.99
C GLU A 35 -1.18 37.08 -12.39
N ASN A 36 -0.58 37.63 -13.45
CA ASN A 36 -0.89 37.28 -14.83
C ASN A 36 -0.52 35.84 -15.16
N ASP A 37 0.66 35.38 -14.73
CA ASP A 37 1.07 33.98 -14.85
C ASP A 37 0.07 33.04 -14.14
N ALA A 38 -0.33 33.38 -12.91
CA ALA A 38 -1.33 32.60 -12.18
C ALA A 38 -2.69 32.57 -12.90
N LYS A 39 -3.14 33.69 -13.48
CA LYS A 39 -4.37 33.74 -14.30
C LYS A 39 -4.27 32.80 -15.50
N ILE A 40 -3.15 32.84 -16.23
CA ILE A 40 -2.93 31.96 -17.40
C ILE A 40 -2.94 30.49 -16.97
N ARG A 41 -2.20 30.15 -15.90
CA ARG A 41 -2.18 28.78 -15.37
C ARG A 41 -3.56 28.28 -14.93
N ALA A 42 -4.35 29.11 -14.27
CA ALA A 42 -5.71 28.75 -13.84
C ALA A 42 -6.62 28.46 -15.05
N VAL A 43 -6.49 29.23 -16.14
CA VAL A 43 -7.23 29.01 -17.39
C VAL A 43 -6.77 27.72 -18.06
N GLU A 44 -5.46 27.49 -18.17
CA GLU A 44 -4.89 26.27 -18.74
C GLU A 44 -5.32 25.00 -17.98
N GLN A 45 -5.38 25.09 -16.65
CA GLN A 45 -5.83 24.01 -15.77
C GLN A 45 -7.36 23.79 -15.78
N ARG A 46 -8.12 24.66 -16.46
CA ARG A 46 -9.59 24.61 -16.53
C ARG A 46 -10.24 24.53 -15.15
N VAL A 47 -9.82 25.45 -14.26
CA VAL A 47 -10.37 25.57 -12.91
C VAL A 47 -11.91 25.71 -12.97
N PRO A 48 -12.68 24.93 -12.17
CA PRO A 48 -14.12 24.75 -12.39
C PRO A 48 -14.99 25.92 -11.92
N THR A 49 -14.54 26.71 -10.94
CA THR A 49 -15.29 27.85 -10.39
C THR A 49 -14.48 29.15 -10.38
N TYR A 50 -15.20 30.28 -10.36
CA TYR A 50 -14.54 31.58 -10.24
C TYR A 50 -13.86 31.77 -8.88
N ASP A 51 -14.42 31.19 -7.81
CA ASP A 51 -13.84 31.29 -6.48
C ASP A 51 -12.47 30.58 -6.42
N ASP A 52 -12.37 29.38 -6.99
CA ASP A 52 -11.09 28.66 -7.12
C ASP A 52 -10.08 29.45 -7.98
N PHE A 53 -10.55 30.08 -9.07
CA PHE A 53 -9.71 30.94 -9.91
C PHE A 53 -9.17 32.13 -9.12
N ARG A 54 -10.04 32.79 -8.34
CA ARG A 54 -9.69 33.93 -7.50
C ARG A 54 -8.68 33.52 -6.44
N GLU A 55 -8.88 32.39 -5.78
CA GLU A 55 -7.95 31.87 -4.78
C GLU A 55 -6.56 31.57 -5.37
N LEU A 56 -6.49 30.97 -6.55
CA LEU A 56 -5.23 30.68 -7.22
C LEU A 56 -4.46 31.96 -7.56
N VAL A 57 -5.14 32.98 -8.07
CA VAL A 57 -4.52 34.28 -8.39
C VAL A 57 -4.07 35.01 -7.12
N LEU A 58 -4.89 34.99 -6.06
CA LEU A 58 -4.50 35.57 -4.76
C LEU A 58 -3.27 34.87 -4.17
N ALA A 59 -3.16 33.56 -4.35
CA ALA A 59 -2.03 32.74 -3.89
C ALA A 59 -0.77 32.84 -4.78
N ALA A 60 -0.76 33.65 -5.84
CA ALA A 60 0.37 33.75 -6.78
C ALA A 60 1.69 34.25 -6.16
N HIS A 61 1.62 34.84 -4.97
CA HIS A 61 2.80 35.31 -4.22
C HIS A 61 3.45 34.21 -3.35
N LEU A 62 2.80 33.05 -3.20
CA LEU A 62 3.33 31.94 -2.41
C LEU A 62 4.50 31.28 -3.14
N LYS A 63 5.60 31.07 -2.41
CA LYS A 63 6.77 30.34 -2.90
C LYS A 63 6.64 28.85 -2.55
N PRO A 64 7.16 27.94 -3.38
CA PRO A 64 7.30 26.54 -3.00
C PRO A 64 8.10 26.43 -1.71
N LEU A 65 7.68 25.52 -0.82
CA LEU A 65 8.39 25.24 0.43
C LEU A 65 9.82 24.79 0.15
N GLU A 66 10.79 25.53 0.67
CA GLU A 66 12.20 25.18 0.54
C GLU A 66 12.57 24.04 1.52
N LYS A 67 13.71 23.39 1.30
CA LYS A 67 14.16 22.28 2.17
C LYS A 67 14.42 22.76 3.60
N GLU A 68 14.81 24.02 3.76
CA GLU A 68 15.11 24.63 5.05
C GLU A 68 13.83 24.99 5.83
N ASP A 69 12.74 25.32 5.13
CA ASP A 69 11.44 25.61 5.75
C ASP A 69 10.82 24.40 6.46
N LYS A 70 11.14 23.18 5.98
CA LYS A 70 10.56 21.92 6.49
C LYS A 70 11.21 21.45 7.79
N MET A 71 12.50 21.70 7.98
CA MET A 71 13.27 21.11 9.10
C MET A 71 13.12 21.88 10.41
N ASN A 72 12.97 23.20 10.37
CA ASN A 72 13.09 24.03 11.58
C ASN A 72 11.78 24.12 12.39
N ASN A 73 10.62 24.05 11.73
CA ASN A 73 9.31 24.18 12.40
C ASN A 73 8.63 22.84 12.70
N ILE A 74 9.07 21.74 12.08
CA ILE A 74 8.44 20.42 12.27
C ILE A 74 9.39 19.55 13.08
N LYS A 75 9.48 19.80 14.40
CA LYS A 75 10.22 18.94 15.34
C LYS A 75 9.72 17.48 15.35
N ASN A 76 8.58 17.21 14.72
CA ASN A 76 7.88 15.93 14.74
C ASN A 76 7.57 15.39 13.32
N PHE A 77 8.40 15.66 12.30
CA PHE A 77 8.25 14.97 11.01
C PHE A 77 8.85 13.55 11.09
N THR A 78 8.37 12.77 12.06
CA THR A 78 8.67 11.34 12.18
C THR A 78 7.61 10.51 11.49
N GLN A 79 6.97 11.02 10.43
CA GLN A 79 6.07 10.22 9.62
C GLN A 79 6.85 9.62 8.45
N ILE A 80 7.69 8.65 8.82
CA ILE A 80 8.27 7.73 7.84
C ILE A 80 7.10 6.90 7.34
N TRP A 81 6.64 7.17 6.11
CA TRP A 81 5.69 6.32 5.44
C TRP A 81 6.31 4.92 5.35
N ASN A 82 5.70 3.97 6.07
CA ASN A 82 6.20 2.62 6.34
C ASN A 82 7.47 2.58 7.21
N GLN A 83 7.32 2.78 8.52
CA GLN A 83 8.36 2.39 9.46
C GLN A 83 8.53 0.86 9.43
N PRO A 84 9.73 0.33 9.13
CA PRO A 84 9.98 -1.09 9.35
C PRO A 84 9.83 -1.39 10.84
N ALA A 85 9.13 -2.49 11.17
CA ALA A 85 8.74 -2.89 12.53
C ALA A 85 9.89 -3.19 13.52
N THR A 86 11.11 -2.72 13.27
CA THR A 86 12.32 -3.08 14.01
C THR A 86 12.76 -2.05 15.04
N LEU A 87 12.02 -0.95 15.24
CA LEU A 87 12.45 0.15 16.12
C LEU A 87 11.42 0.53 17.18
N PHE A 88 10.78 -0.45 17.82
CA PHE A 88 10.27 -0.22 19.17
C PHE A 88 11.45 -0.39 20.13
N PRO A 89 11.86 0.66 20.87
CA PRO A 89 12.76 0.49 22.00
C PRO A 89 12.04 -0.40 23.01
N LYS A 90 12.57 -1.60 23.24
CA LYS A 90 12.09 -2.50 24.28
C LYS A 90 12.20 -1.78 25.62
N SER A 91 11.10 -1.24 26.11
CA SER A 91 11.00 -0.83 27.51
C SER A 91 10.70 -2.09 28.33
N ASN A 92 11.65 -2.43 29.21
CA ASN A 92 11.52 -3.30 30.38
C ASN A 92 10.72 -4.60 30.21
N ILE A 93 11.26 -5.54 29.45
CA ILE A 93 10.96 -6.96 29.61
C ILE A 93 12.29 -7.64 29.98
N PRO A 94 12.38 -8.41 31.09
CA PRO A 94 13.66 -8.95 31.54
C PRO A 94 14.28 -9.85 30.47
N ASP A 95 15.57 -9.63 30.25
CA ASP A 95 16.43 -10.43 29.41
C ASP A 95 16.36 -11.90 29.79
N ASN A 96 15.85 -12.72 28.86
CA ASN A 96 16.44 -14.02 28.63
C ASN A 96 16.31 -14.37 27.14
N ILE A 97 17.26 -13.90 26.35
CA ILE A 97 17.57 -14.50 25.05
C ILE A 97 19.04 -14.90 25.11
N GLN A 98 19.27 -16.08 25.68
CA GLN A 98 20.40 -16.89 25.26
C GLN A 98 20.11 -17.38 23.84
N ASN A 99 21.09 -17.16 22.97
CA ASN A 99 21.20 -17.86 21.70
C ASN A 99 21.24 -19.36 21.98
N GLU A 100 20.21 -20.10 21.58
CA GLU A 100 20.33 -21.53 21.38
C GLU A 100 19.64 -21.93 20.08
N ASN A 101 20.48 -22.34 19.12
CA ASN A 101 20.10 -23.34 18.15
C ASN A 101 19.70 -24.61 18.92
N GLU A 102 18.42 -24.80 19.19
CA GLU A 102 17.88 -26.10 19.56
C GLU A 102 16.51 -26.31 18.91
N ALA A 103 16.40 -27.44 18.24
CA ALA A 103 15.15 -27.99 17.76
C ALA A 103 14.17 -28.20 18.93
N LYS A 104 13.19 -27.30 19.09
CA LYS A 104 11.97 -27.54 19.86
C LYS A 104 10.77 -26.98 19.08
N SER A 105 9.70 -27.77 19.09
CA SER A 105 8.46 -27.63 18.33
C SER A 105 7.69 -26.35 18.68
N ASP A 106 8.06 -25.21 18.12
CA ASP A 106 7.31 -23.96 18.29
C ASP A 106 6.12 -23.91 17.31
N GLN A 107 4.91 -24.02 17.84
CA GLN A 107 3.71 -23.75 17.06
C GLN A 107 3.70 -22.28 16.65
N VAL A 108 3.90 -22.01 15.36
CA VAL A 108 3.83 -20.66 14.79
C VAL A 108 2.40 -20.14 14.95
N THR A 109 2.15 -19.30 15.95
CA THR A 109 0.83 -18.68 16.16
C THR A 109 0.65 -17.48 15.26
N VAL A 110 0.28 -17.73 14.01
CA VAL A 110 -0.13 -16.67 13.08
C VAL A 110 -1.55 -16.21 13.43
N ASN A 111 -1.78 -14.95 13.77
CA ASN A 111 -3.10 -14.48 14.19
C ASN A 111 -3.77 -13.56 13.16
N SER A 112 -3.03 -13.09 12.16
CA SER A 112 -3.53 -12.21 11.09
C SER A 112 -3.06 -12.65 9.70
N GLY A 113 -3.84 -12.32 8.66
CA GLY A 113 -3.47 -12.60 7.26
C GLY A 113 -2.16 -11.96 6.83
N GLN A 114 -1.81 -10.80 7.41
CA GLN A 114 -0.54 -10.14 7.13
C GLN A 114 0.65 -10.85 7.78
N GLU A 115 0.50 -11.29 9.03
CA GLU A 115 1.51 -12.12 9.71
C GLU A 115 1.71 -13.43 8.96
N PHE A 116 0.62 -14.03 8.46
CA PHE A 116 0.68 -15.22 7.61
C PHE A 116 1.53 -14.96 6.38
N ALA A 117 1.18 -13.93 5.61
CA ALA A 117 1.88 -13.58 4.38
C ALA A 117 3.36 -13.25 4.62
N GLN A 118 3.66 -12.60 5.75
CA GLN A 118 5.03 -12.28 6.14
C GLN A 118 5.82 -13.55 6.48
N HIS A 119 5.26 -14.43 7.31
CA HIS A 119 5.91 -15.69 7.68
C HIS A 119 6.10 -16.59 6.45
N TRP A 120 5.07 -16.70 5.61
CA TRP A 120 5.09 -17.40 4.33
C TRP A 120 6.26 -16.95 3.45
N LYS A 121 6.43 -15.64 3.25
CA LYS A 121 7.51 -15.10 2.41
C LYS A 121 8.90 -15.22 3.05
N ARG A 122 8.99 -15.09 4.38
CA ARG A 122 10.28 -15.08 5.09
C ARG A 122 10.84 -16.49 5.29
N TYR A 123 10.02 -17.44 5.73
CA TYR A 123 10.49 -18.72 6.25
C TYR A 123 10.14 -19.92 5.36
N CYS A 124 9.11 -19.84 4.51
CA CYS A 124 8.72 -20.95 3.63
C CYS A 124 9.33 -20.76 2.23
N LYS A 125 10.48 -21.37 1.97
CA LYS A 125 11.21 -21.20 0.70
C LYS A 125 10.86 -22.28 -0.31
N THR A 126 10.62 -23.52 0.15
CA THR A 126 10.30 -24.65 -0.72
C THR A 126 8.80 -24.95 -0.75
N HIS A 127 8.30 -25.59 -1.82
CA HIS A 127 6.89 -26.02 -1.90
C HIS A 127 6.53 -27.00 -0.78
N LYS A 128 7.47 -27.86 -0.34
CA LYS A 128 7.27 -28.80 0.76
C LYS A 128 7.09 -28.10 2.10
N GLU A 129 7.92 -27.09 2.39
CA GLU A 129 7.79 -26.25 3.59
C GLU A 129 6.49 -25.44 3.57
N LYS A 130 6.14 -24.84 2.43
CA LYS A 130 4.90 -24.10 2.23
C LYS A 130 3.68 -24.98 2.52
N LYS A 131 3.65 -26.21 1.97
CA LYS A 131 2.61 -27.21 2.25
C LYS A 131 2.56 -27.58 3.72
N ALA A 132 3.69 -27.96 4.31
CA ALA A 132 3.75 -28.37 5.71
C ALA A 132 3.29 -27.25 6.65
N PHE A 133 3.69 -26.02 6.38
CA PHE A 133 3.24 -24.85 7.12
C PHE A 133 1.73 -24.62 6.97
N LEU A 134 1.20 -24.66 5.74
CA LEU A 134 -0.23 -24.49 5.48
C LEU A 134 -1.08 -25.54 6.21
N LEU A 135 -0.64 -26.81 6.19
CA LEU A 135 -1.30 -27.90 6.91
C LEU A 135 -1.16 -27.76 8.43
N SER A 136 -0.02 -27.29 8.94
CA SER A 136 0.22 -27.08 10.38
C SER A 136 -0.66 -26.00 10.99
N VAL A 137 -0.98 -24.94 10.23
CA VAL A 137 -1.91 -23.88 10.66
C VAL A 137 -3.32 -24.44 10.78
N GLY A 138 -3.69 -25.33 9.87
CA GLY A 138 -4.96 -26.04 9.88
C GLY A 138 -6.15 -25.23 9.34
N ALA A 139 -7.15 -25.97 8.88
CA ALA A 139 -8.36 -25.46 8.21
C ALA A 139 -9.11 -24.39 9.02
N SER A 140 -9.41 -24.65 10.29
CA SER A 140 -10.18 -23.73 11.13
C SER A 140 -9.48 -22.38 11.32
N LYS A 141 -8.16 -22.40 11.49
CA LYS A 141 -7.38 -21.18 11.69
C LYS A 141 -7.22 -20.41 10.38
N LEU A 142 -7.01 -21.11 9.25
CA LEU A 142 -7.01 -20.50 7.92
C LEU A 142 -8.32 -19.76 7.64
N GLN A 143 -9.47 -20.32 8.00
CA GLN A 143 -10.75 -19.65 7.83
C GLN A 143 -10.84 -18.35 8.64
N SER A 144 -10.29 -18.33 9.86
CA SER A 144 -10.27 -17.13 10.70
C SER A 144 -9.33 -16.05 10.15
N ILE A 145 -8.14 -16.44 9.69
CA ILE A 145 -7.10 -15.56 9.14
C ILE A 145 -7.55 -14.93 7.81
N PHE A 146 -8.15 -15.73 6.93
CA PHE A 146 -8.58 -15.32 5.59
C PHE A 146 -10.08 -15.03 5.49
N LYS A 147 -10.73 -14.68 6.61
CA LYS A 147 -12.17 -14.41 6.67
C LYS A 147 -12.63 -13.37 5.64
N VAL A 148 -11.86 -12.31 5.44
CA VAL A 148 -12.18 -11.20 4.53
C VAL A 148 -11.71 -11.51 3.11
N GLU A 149 -10.42 -11.75 2.94
CA GLU A 149 -9.81 -12.00 1.62
C GLU A 149 -8.51 -12.77 1.72
N ILE A 150 -8.13 -13.41 0.61
CA ILE A 150 -6.81 -14.02 0.40
C ILE A 150 -6.02 -13.08 -0.51
N ALA A 151 -5.28 -12.14 0.09
CA ALA A 151 -4.57 -11.09 -0.62
C ALA A 151 -3.18 -11.53 -1.13
N GLY A 152 -2.66 -10.80 -2.12
CA GLY A 152 -1.25 -10.88 -2.54
C GLY A 152 -0.87 -12.10 -3.37
N GLY A 153 -1.81 -12.70 -4.11
CA GLY A 153 -1.55 -13.84 -4.99
C GLY A 153 -1.32 -15.17 -4.27
N LEU A 154 -1.51 -15.20 -2.96
CA LEU A 154 -1.25 -16.38 -2.13
C LEU A 154 -2.07 -17.62 -2.55
N LEU A 155 -3.27 -17.43 -3.11
CA LEU A 155 -4.12 -18.54 -3.52
C LEU A 155 -3.46 -19.42 -4.59
N GLY A 156 -2.78 -18.83 -5.58
CA GLY A 156 -2.05 -19.56 -6.61
C GLY A 156 -0.91 -20.38 -6.00
N GLU A 157 -0.11 -19.76 -5.13
CA GLU A 157 0.97 -20.44 -4.41
C GLU A 157 0.46 -21.59 -3.52
N PHE A 158 -0.73 -21.43 -2.92
CA PHE A 158 -1.38 -22.49 -2.16
C PHE A 158 -1.73 -23.68 -3.04
N ILE A 159 -2.35 -23.43 -4.20
CA ILE A 159 -2.72 -24.50 -5.15
C ILE A 159 -1.48 -25.26 -5.61
N GLU A 160 -0.41 -24.56 -5.99
CA GLU A 160 0.85 -25.17 -6.43
C GLU A 160 1.47 -26.06 -5.35
N CYS A 161 1.56 -25.57 -4.11
CA CYS A 161 2.14 -26.37 -3.03
C CYS A 161 1.26 -27.56 -2.64
N LEU A 162 -0.07 -27.37 -2.66
CA LEU A 162 -1.04 -28.40 -2.32
C LEU A 162 -1.10 -29.52 -3.37
N TYR A 163 -0.82 -29.25 -4.65
CA TYR A 163 -0.78 -30.29 -5.69
C TYR A 163 0.19 -31.44 -5.38
N THR A 164 1.27 -31.15 -4.66
CA THR A 164 2.30 -32.12 -4.23
C THR A 164 1.94 -32.89 -2.95
N PHE A 165 0.65 -32.98 -2.61
CA PHE A 165 0.18 -33.73 -1.45
C PHE A 165 0.37 -35.25 -1.59
N GLU A 166 0.57 -35.88 -0.43
CA GLU A 166 0.59 -37.34 -0.25
C GLU A 166 -0.80 -37.88 0.09
N ASP A 167 -1.05 -39.16 -0.15
CA ASP A 167 -2.39 -39.76 -0.03
C ASP A 167 -2.99 -39.61 1.38
N HIS A 168 -2.17 -39.66 2.43
CA HIS A 168 -2.62 -39.49 3.81
C HIS A 168 -3.03 -38.05 4.16
N GLU A 169 -2.59 -37.06 3.37
CA GLU A 169 -2.88 -35.64 3.56
C GLU A 169 -4.16 -35.21 2.81
N ALA A 170 -4.74 -36.06 1.96
CA ALA A 170 -5.83 -35.71 1.06
C ALA A 170 -7.03 -35.04 1.78
N HIS A 171 -7.43 -35.57 2.94
CA HIS A 171 -8.53 -34.99 3.72
C HIS A 171 -8.15 -33.62 4.33
N LEU A 172 -6.89 -33.42 4.72
CA LEU A 172 -6.43 -32.14 5.24
C LEU A 172 -6.40 -31.08 4.13
N VAL A 173 -5.95 -31.45 2.94
CA VAL A 173 -5.96 -30.58 1.75
C VAL A 173 -7.39 -30.18 1.40
N ALA A 174 -8.33 -31.12 1.38
CA ALA A 174 -9.74 -30.84 1.10
C ALA A 174 -10.33 -29.85 2.11
N ASN A 175 -10.08 -30.05 3.41
CA ASN A 175 -10.55 -29.14 4.47
C ASN A 175 -9.91 -27.73 4.35
N CYS A 176 -8.64 -27.65 3.93
CA CYS A 176 -7.98 -26.37 3.70
C CYS A 176 -8.61 -25.62 2.53
N LEU A 177 -8.85 -26.29 1.39
CA LEU A 177 -9.53 -25.70 0.24
C LEU A 177 -10.95 -25.23 0.61
N GLU A 178 -11.69 -26.02 1.39
CA GLU A 178 -13.01 -25.64 1.90
C GLU A 178 -12.96 -24.41 2.81
N SER A 179 -11.93 -24.30 3.64
CA SER A 179 -11.77 -23.15 4.53
C SER A 179 -11.43 -21.88 3.77
N LEU A 180 -10.61 -22.00 2.72
CA LEU A 180 -10.25 -20.88 1.83
C LEU A 180 -11.44 -20.42 0.99
N SER A 181 -12.30 -21.34 0.53
CA SER A 181 -13.48 -21.01 -0.28
C SER A 181 -14.55 -20.22 0.49
N LYS A 182 -14.52 -20.25 1.83
CA LYS A 182 -15.45 -19.51 2.71
C LYS A 182 -15.06 -18.05 2.94
N SER A 183 -14.01 -17.55 2.29
CA SER A 183 -13.59 -16.14 2.35
C SER A 183 -14.63 -15.23 1.67
N GLN A 184 -14.91 -14.05 2.25
CA GLN A 184 -15.91 -13.12 1.70
C GLN A 184 -15.60 -12.65 0.28
N ARG A 185 -14.31 -12.45 -0.03
CA ARG A 185 -13.84 -12.01 -1.36
C ARG A 185 -13.17 -13.15 -2.14
N PHE A 186 -13.58 -14.39 -1.92
CA PHE A 186 -13.00 -15.54 -2.62
C PHE A 186 -13.11 -15.43 -4.15
N SER A 187 -14.25 -14.93 -4.66
CA SER A 187 -14.45 -14.71 -6.09
C SER A 187 -13.38 -13.81 -6.71
N LEU A 188 -12.97 -12.75 -6.01
CA LEU A 188 -11.90 -11.87 -6.44
C LEU A 188 -10.54 -12.59 -6.44
N SER A 189 -10.24 -13.36 -5.40
CA SER A 189 -9.03 -14.19 -5.38
C SER A 189 -8.99 -15.19 -6.53
N LYS A 190 -10.14 -15.78 -6.92
CA LYS A 190 -10.27 -16.63 -8.13
C LYS A 190 -9.99 -15.84 -9.42
N THR A 191 -10.46 -14.61 -9.56
CA THR A 191 -10.19 -13.79 -10.76
C THR A 191 -8.71 -13.44 -10.96
N PHE A 192 -7.90 -13.49 -9.90
CA PHE A 192 -6.47 -13.24 -9.98
C PHE A 192 -5.64 -14.49 -10.30
N LEU A 193 -6.27 -15.67 -10.42
CA LEU A 193 -5.57 -16.88 -10.83
C LEU A 193 -5.30 -16.85 -12.34
N ASN A 194 -4.08 -17.20 -12.71
CA ASN A 194 -3.66 -17.37 -14.09
C ASN A 194 -4.23 -18.67 -14.68
N LYS A 195 -4.24 -18.78 -16.02
CA LYS A 195 -4.72 -19.98 -16.72
C LYS A 195 -4.05 -21.27 -16.24
N CYS A 196 -2.72 -21.24 -16.07
CA CYS A 196 -1.97 -22.39 -15.57
C CYS A 196 -2.35 -22.75 -14.12
N GLU A 197 -2.61 -21.76 -13.26
CA GLU A 197 -3.01 -22.01 -11.86
C GLU A 197 -4.44 -22.55 -11.77
N LEU A 198 -5.34 -22.10 -12.65
CA LEU A 198 -6.69 -22.66 -12.78
C LEU A 198 -6.64 -24.12 -13.26
N GLU A 199 -5.81 -24.44 -14.26
CA GLU A 199 -5.58 -25.82 -14.71
C GLU A 199 -4.98 -26.69 -13.59
N LEU A 200 -4.02 -26.16 -12.82
CA LEU A 200 -3.49 -26.88 -11.66
C LEU A 200 -4.55 -27.09 -10.58
N CYS A 201 -5.47 -26.14 -10.41
CA CYS A 201 -6.58 -26.27 -9.48
C CYS A 201 -7.54 -27.38 -9.89
N THR A 202 -7.90 -27.47 -11.18
CA THR A 202 -8.76 -28.54 -11.69
C THR A 202 -8.09 -29.90 -11.55
N LEU A 203 -6.80 -30.00 -11.91
CA LEU A 203 -6.00 -31.22 -11.74
C LEU A 203 -5.85 -31.64 -10.27
N LEU A 204 -5.67 -30.67 -9.35
CA LEU A 204 -5.62 -30.92 -7.91
C LEU A 204 -6.94 -31.53 -7.42
N LEU A 205 -8.07 -30.95 -7.83
CA LEU A 205 -9.39 -31.45 -7.45
C LEU A 205 -9.69 -32.83 -8.06
N ASP A 206 -9.32 -33.07 -9.32
CA ASP A 206 -9.44 -34.38 -9.96
C ASP A 206 -8.62 -35.43 -9.20
N LYS A 207 -7.36 -35.13 -8.89
CA LYS A 207 -6.49 -35.99 -8.09
C LYS A 207 -7.07 -36.26 -6.70
N LEU A 208 -7.71 -35.29 -6.05
CA LEU A 208 -8.39 -35.49 -4.76
C LEU A 208 -9.62 -36.40 -4.88
N MET A 209 -10.45 -36.22 -5.92
CA MET A 209 -11.61 -37.08 -6.16
C MET A 209 -11.19 -38.54 -6.45
N GLU A 210 -10.16 -38.76 -7.26
CA GLU A 210 -9.64 -40.10 -7.55
C GLU A 210 -9.14 -40.83 -6.30
N LYS A 211 -8.50 -40.09 -5.39
CA LYS A 211 -7.99 -40.64 -4.13
C LYS A 211 -9.12 -40.91 -3.15
N GLN A 212 -10.16 -40.08 -3.12
CA GLN A 212 -11.32 -40.31 -2.26
C GLN A 212 -12.21 -41.47 -2.69
N ASN A 213 -12.34 -41.73 -4.00
CA ASN A 213 -13.07 -42.89 -4.53
C ASN A 213 -12.57 -44.24 -4.00
N LYS A 214 -11.38 -44.29 -3.39
CA LYS A 214 -10.82 -45.51 -2.77
C LYS A 214 -11.20 -45.69 -1.29
N THR A 215 -11.85 -44.70 -0.69
CA THR A 215 -12.08 -44.61 0.76
C THR A 215 -13.58 -44.63 1.15
N ASP A 216 -14.49 -44.75 0.17
CA ASP A 216 -15.95 -44.92 0.35
C ASP A 216 -16.66 -43.91 1.29
N ASP A 217 -16.14 -42.69 1.43
CA ASP A 217 -16.79 -41.63 2.23
C ASP A 217 -17.68 -40.73 1.36
N ILE A 218 -18.96 -41.08 1.28
CA ILE A 218 -19.99 -40.42 0.45
C ILE A 218 -20.13 -38.93 0.79
N GLN A 219 -20.00 -38.56 2.07
CA GLN A 219 -20.20 -37.20 2.53
C GLN A 219 -19.05 -36.28 2.14
N CYS A 220 -17.86 -36.84 1.91
CA CYS A 220 -16.68 -36.10 1.50
C CYS A 220 -16.65 -35.87 -0.03
N MET A 221 -17.24 -36.78 -0.80
CA MET A 221 -17.39 -36.64 -2.26
C MET A 221 -18.33 -35.51 -2.67
N ASP A 222 -19.46 -35.31 -1.99
CA ASP A 222 -20.38 -34.20 -2.31
C ASP A 222 -19.76 -32.84 -1.94
N LYS A 223 -18.93 -32.79 -0.90
CA LYS A 223 -18.11 -31.61 -0.58
C LYS A 223 -17.11 -31.30 -1.69
N LEU A 224 -16.41 -32.31 -2.21
CA LEU A 224 -15.47 -32.12 -3.32
C LEU A 224 -16.16 -31.63 -4.60
N LYS A 225 -17.36 -32.12 -4.91
CA LYS A 225 -18.17 -31.60 -6.03
C LYS A 225 -18.56 -30.14 -5.83
N MET A 226 -18.96 -29.75 -4.61
CA MET A 226 -19.25 -28.36 -4.28
C MET A 226 -18.02 -27.48 -4.43
N LEU A 227 -16.86 -27.93 -3.96
CA LEU A 227 -15.59 -27.22 -4.11
C LEU A 227 -15.22 -27.06 -5.58
N ARG A 228 -15.42 -28.09 -6.40
CA ARG A 228 -15.22 -28.01 -7.85
C ARG A 228 -16.07 -26.90 -8.46
N ASN A 229 -17.33 -26.75 -8.08
CA ASN A 229 -18.19 -25.69 -8.59
C ASN A 229 -17.79 -24.28 -8.14
N ILE A 230 -17.09 -24.16 -7.00
CA ILE A 230 -16.62 -22.86 -6.51
C ILE A 230 -15.32 -22.46 -7.20
N TYR A 231 -14.39 -23.41 -7.37
CA TYR A 231 -13.06 -23.17 -7.91
C TYR A 231 -13.01 -23.20 -9.44
N CYS A 232 -13.79 -24.05 -10.11
CA CYS A 232 -13.94 -24.09 -11.56
C CYS A 232 -15.07 -23.15 -11.98
#